data_AF-A0A7W5BA88-F1
#
_entry.id   AF-A0A7W5BA88-F1
#
_cell.length_a   1.000
_cell.length_b   1.000
_cell.length_c   1.000
_cell.angle_alpha   90.00
_cell.angle_beta   90.00
_cell.angle_gamma   90.00
#
_symmetry.space_group_name_H-M   'P 1'
#
loop_
_entity.id
_entity.type
_entity.pdbx_description
1 polymer ?
#
loop_
_entity_poly.entity_id
_entity_poly.type
_entity_poly.pdbx_seq_one_letter_code
_entity_poly.pdbx_strand_id
1 'polypeptide(L)'
;MTFDELLHLSFVHRLIGIGLGLPALGMLLYAVIQLNSILASIKEGMIFSLRTIAAMQAFAGSLLLYLVLGNLEKPLRASLLNAMSEVPLLKFFFTLNSNEILLVLLCALFYVLTAIMYEGRRLEEENKGFV
;
A
#
# COMPACT_ATOMS: atom_id res chain seq x y z
N MET A 1 6.51 -20.29 -20.23
CA MET A 1 6.91 -20.95 -18.97
C MET A 1 5.86 -22.00 -18.66
N THR A 2 6.21 -23.26 -18.88
CA THR A 2 5.35 -24.43 -18.62
C THR A 2 5.38 -24.78 -17.13
N PHE A 3 4.30 -25.36 -16.60
CA PHE A 3 4.16 -25.71 -15.18
C PHE A 3 5.27 -26.65 -14.67
N ASP A 4 5.92 -27.43 -15.54
CA ASP A 4 7.02 -28.33 -15.20
C ASP A 4 8.33 -27.61 -14.84
N GLU A 5 8.63 -26.42 -15.39
CA GLU A 5 9.83 -25.66 -15.02
C GLU A 5 9.73 -25.07 -13.60
N LEU A 6 8.51 -24.81 -13.11
CA LEU A 6 8.28 -24.30 -11.75
C LEU A 6 8.54 -25.35 -10.66
N LEU A 7 8.45 -26.65 -11.01
CA LEU A 7 8.71 -27.76 -10.10
C LEU A 7 10.20 -28.06 -9.92
N HIS A 8 11.04 -27.67 -10.88
CA HIS A 8 12.50 -27.80 -10.80
C HIS A 8 13.21 -26.65 -10.08
N LEU A 9 12.47 -25.60 -9.68
CA LEU A 9 13.01 -24.56 -8.81
C LEU A 9 13.19 -25.12 -7.39
N SER A 10 14.41 -25.07 -6.87
CA SER A 10 14.73 -25.44 -5.48
C SER A 10 13.67 -24.88 -4.51
N PHE A 11 13.15 -25.72 -3.62
CA PHE A 11 12.11 -25.38 -2.62
C PHE A 11 12.42 -24.08 -1.84
N VAL A 12 13.71 -23.80 -1.66
CA VAL A 12 14.25 -22.58 -1.04
C VAL A 12 13.89 -21.32 -1.84
N HIS A 13 13.99 -21.36 -3.17
CA HIS A 13 13.66 -20.22 -4.04
C HIS A 13 12.16 -19.92 -4.02
N ARG A 14 11.33 -20.97 -3.90
CA ARG A 14 9.87 -20.82 -3.78
C ARG A 14 9.49 -20.23 -2.42
N LEU A 15 10.12 -20.67 -1.34
CA LEU A 15 9.93 -20.09 0.01
C LEU A 15 10.36 -18.63 0.09
N ILE A 16 11.50 -18.27 -0.52
CA ILE A 16 11.97 -16.88 -0.58
C ILE A 16 10.97 -16.01 -1.32
N GLY A 17 10.45 -16.45 -2.47
CA GLY A 17 9.42 -15.71 -3.21
C GLY A 17 8.13 -15.51 -2.41
N ILE A 18 7.66 -16.55 -1.73
CA ILE A 18 6.48 -16.48 -0.87
C ILE A 18 6.69 -15.50 0.29
N GLY A 19 7.84 -15.59 0.97
CA GLY A 19 8.18 -14.71 2.10
C GLY A 19 8.31 -13.24 1.69
N LEU A 20 8.72 -12.96 0.46
CA LEU A 20 8.90 -11.60 -0.06
C LEU A 20 7.59 -10.94 -0.51
N GLY A 21 6.64 -11.71 -1.05
CA GLY A 21 5.32 -11.22 -1.46
C GLY A 21 4.32 -11.09 -0.30
N LEU A 22 4.51 -11.85 0.77
CA LEU A 22 3.63 -11.87 1.95
C LEU A 22 3.43 -10.49 2.61
N PRO A 23 4.50 -9.68 2.83
CA PRO A 23 4.37 -8.35 3.41
C PRO A 23 3.50 -7.41 2.56
N ALA A 24 3.65 -7.44 1.24
CA ALA A 24 2.84 -6.61 0.34
C ALA A 24 1.36 -7.03 0.42
N LEU A 25 1.07 -8.32 0.36
CA LEU A 25 -0.29 -8.84 0.53
C LEU A 25 -0.90 -8.47 1.89
N GLY A 26 -0.09 -8.51 2.96
CA GLY A 26 -0.51 -8.06 4.29
C GLY A 26 -0.93 -6.59 4.31
N MET A 27 -0.17 -5.71 3.66
CA MET A 27 -0.52 -4.29 3.53
C MET A 27 -1.80 -4.07 2.70
N LEU A 28 -1.99 -4.86 1.64
CA LEU A 28 -3.22 -4.80 0.84
C LEU A 28 -4.46 -5.22 1.65
N LEU A 29 -4.36 -6.31 2.42
CA LEU A 29 -5.44 -6.75 3.30
C LEU A 29 -5.76 -5.69 4.36
N TYR A 30 -4.72 -5.07 4.95
CA TYR A 30 -4.89 -3.98 5.89
C TYR A 30 -5.60 -2.78 5.26
N ALA A 31 -5.27 -2.43 4.01
CA ALA A 31 -5.98 -1.40 3.26
C ALA A 31 -7.48 -1.73 3.11
N VAL A 32 -7.82 -2.98 2.77
CA VAL A 32 -9.22 -3.40 2.62
C VAL A 32 -9.99 -3.30 3.94
N ILE A 33 -9.39 -3.71 5.06
CA ILE A 33 -9.99 -3.58 6.39
C ILE A 33 -10.28 -2.11 6.69
N GLN A 34 -9.31 -1.25 6.36
CA GLN A 34 -9.43 0.17 6.61
C GLN A 34 -10.51 0.83 5.75
N LEU A 35 -10.63 0.44 4.48
CA LEU A 35 -11.70 0.85 3.59
C LEU A 35 -13.07 0.48 4.15
N ASN A 36 -13.22 -0.75 4.66
CA ASN A 36 -14.46 -1.18 5.30
C ASN A 36 -14.82 -0.31 6.51
N SER A 37 -13.82 0.07 7.33
CA SER A 37 -14.03 1.00 8.45
C SER A 37 -14.50 2.38 7.97
N ILE A 38 -13.98 2.89 6.85
CA ILE A 38 -14.40 4.17 6.27
C ILE A 38 -15.87 4.09 5.83
N LEU A 39 -16.23 3.03 5.10
CA LEU A 39 -17.60 2.81 4.64
C LEU A 39 -18.59 2.69 5.80
N ALA A 40 -18.20 1.99 6.88
CA ALA A 40 -19.00 1.89 8.09
C ALA A 40 -19.25 3.27 8.73
N SER A 41 -18.21 4.09 8.87
CA SER A 41 -18.36 5.45 9.43
C SER A 41 -19.23 6.36 8.56
N ILE A 42 -19.16 6.24 7.23
CA ILE A 42 -20.02 7.00 6.32
C ILE A 42 -21.48 6.58 6.49
N LYS A 43 -21.75 5.27 6.61
CA LYS A 43 -23.10 4.74 6.86
C LYS A 43 -23.71 5.26 8.16
N GLU A 44 -22.87 5.48 9.18
CA GLU A 44 -23.27 6.03 10.48
C GLU A 44 -23.40 7.56 10.48
N GLY A 45 -23.14 8.25 9.36
CA GLY A 45 -23.17 9.71 9.27
C GLY A 45 -21.97 10.40 9.92
N MET A 46 -20.98 9.64 10.39
CA MET A 46 -19.81 10.10 11.15
C MET A 46 -18.66 10.55 10.22
N ILE A 47 -18.98 11.34 9.20
CA ILE A 47 -18.05 11.69 8.11
C ILE A 47 -16.85 12.50 8.64
N PHE A 48 -17.07 13.49 9.51
CA PHE A 48 -16.01 14.38 10.02
C PHE A 48 -15.35 13.91 11.32
N SER A 49 -15.52 12.63 11.67
CA SER A 49 -14.90 12.10 12.88
C SER A 49 -13.39 11.91 12.71
N LEU A 50 -12.62 12.16 13.79
CA LEU A 50 -11.18 11.86 13.82
C LEU A 50 -10.88 10.40 13.43
N ARG A 51 -11.77 9.48 13.79
CA ARG A 51 -11.64 8.06 13.47
C ARG A 51 -11.68 7.81 11.96
N THR A 52 -12.57 8.50 11.24
CA THR A 52 -12.71 8.38 9.78
C THR A 52 -11.55 9.05 9.04
N ILE A 53 -11.07 10.19 9.53
CA ILE A 53 -9.89 10.86 8.99
C ILE A 53 -8.65 9.98 9.14
N ALA A 54 -8.40 9.45 10.34
CA ALA A 54 -7.28 8.55 10.60
C ALA A 54 -7.38 7.26 9.78
N ALA A 55 -8.60 6.71 9.66
CA ALA A 55 -8.87 5.57 8.81
C ALA A 55 -8.48 5.82 7.35
N MET A 56 -8.88 6.97 6.81
CA MET A 56 -8.61 7.34 5.42
C MET A 56 -7.11 7.56 5.14
N GLN A 57 -6.37 8.12 6.12
CA GLN A 57 -4.91 8.22 6.05
C GLN A 57 -4.23 6.85 6.13
N ALA A 58 -4.69 5.97 7.03
CA ALA A 58 -4.15 4.62 7.17
C ALA A 58 -4.38 3.79 5.88
N PHE A 59 -5.54 3.95 5.24
CA PHE A 59 -5.86 3.32 3.96
C PHE A 59 -4.89 3.77 2.86
N ALA A 60 -4.76 5.08 2.65
CA ALA A 60 -3.85 5.62 1.64
C ALA A 60 -2.38 5.23 1.91
N GLY A 61 -1.95 5.31 3.17
CA GLY A 61 -0.62 4.90 3.60
C GLY A 61 -0.34 3.43 3.34
N SER A 62 -1.29 2.55 3.63
CA SER A 62 -1.16 1.11 3.37
C SER A 62 -1.10 0.76 1.88
N LEU A 63 -1.83 1.48 1.03
CA LEU A 63 -1.76 1.31 -0.43
C LEU A 63 -0.40 1.77 -0.99
N LEU A 64 0.13 2.89 -0.49
CA LEU A 64 1.48 3.33 -0.84
C LEU A 64 2.53 2.32 -0.39
N LEU A 65 2.42 1.80 0.83
CA LEU A 65 3.33 0.76 1.33
C LEU A 65 3.25 -0.52 0.50
N TYR A 66 2.03 -0.97 0.16
CA TYR A 66 1.82 -2.09 -0.76
C TYR A 66 2.54 -1.86 -2.09
N LEU A 67 2.38 -0.67 -2.67
CA LEU A 67 3.00 -0.34 -3.94
C LEU A 67 4.53 -0.34 -3.86
N VAL A 68 5.09 0.27 -2.82
CA VAL A 68 6.54 0.31 -2.60
C VAL A 68 7.10 -1.10 -2.39
N LEU A 69 6.47 -1.90 -1.52
CA LEU A 69 6.88 -3.28 -1.26
C LEU A 69 6.78 -4.16 -2.51
N GLY A 70 5.69 -4.04 -3.28
CA GLY A 70 5.51 -4.78 -4.52
C GLY A 70 6.54 -4.41 -5.59
N ASN A 71 6.91 -3.14 -5.69
CA ASN A 71 7.97 -2.70 -6.59
C ASN A 71 9.37 -3.11 -6.12
N LEU A 72 9.59 -3.21 -4.80
CA LEU A 72 10.83 -3.72 -4.23
C LEU A 72 10.97 -5.25 -4.35
N GLU A 73 9.88 -6.00 -4.52
CA GLU A 73 9.92 -7.47 -4.56
C GLU A 73 10.85 -7.99 -5.66
N LYS A 74 10.70 -7.47 -6.89
CA LYS A 74 11.50 -7.86 -8.06
C LYS A 74 13.00 -7.59 -7.88
N PRO A 75 13.44 -6.36 -7.53
CA PRO A 75 14.86 -6.08 -7.32
C PRO A 75 15.43 -6.80 -6.10
N LEU A 76 14.66 -6.99 -5.01
CA LEU A 76 15.14 -7.71 -3.84
C LEU A 76 15.35 -9.20 -4.16
N ARG A 77 14.42 -9.81 -4.91
CA ARG A 77 14.57 -11.19 -5.41
C ARG A 77 15.76 -11.32 -6.34
N ALA A 78 15.96 -10.38 -7.27
CA ALA A 78 17.12 -10.37 -8.15
C ALA A 78 18.44 -10.22 -7.35
N SER A 79 18.46 -9.36 -6.33
CA SER A 79 19.62 -9.18 -5.46
C SER A 79 19.93 -10.41 -4.63
N LEU A 80 18.91 -11.10 -4.10
CA LEU A 80 19.06 -12.35 -3.35
C LEU A 80 19.62 -13.48 -4.21
N LEU A 81 19.11 -13.63 -5.43
CA LEU A 81 19.62 -14.64 -6.38
C LEU A 81 21.05 -14.33 -6.81
N ASN A 82 21.37 -13.05 -7.04
CA ASN A 82 22.72 -12.62 -7.38
C ASN A 82 23.70 -12.75 -6.21
N ALA A 83 23.27 -12.55 -4.96
CA ALA A 83 24.12 -12.82 -3.79
C ALA A 83 24.51 -14.31 -3.68
N MET A 84 23.78 -15.21 -4.34
CA MET A 84 24.09 -16.63 -4.43
C MET A 84 24.81 -17.03 -5.75
N SER A 85 25.11 -16.07 -6.64
CA SER A 85 25.82 -16.31 -7.92
C SER A 85 27.08 -15.45 -8.03
N GLU A 86 28.16 -16.02 -8.57
CA GLU A 86 29.49 -15.38 -8.61
C GLU A 86 29.63 -14.24 -9.65
N VAL A 87 28.59 -13.95 -10.44
CA VAL A 87 28.65 -12.96 -11.54
C VAL A 87 27.73 -11.77 -11.27
N PRO A 88 28.26 -10.56 -10.99
CA PRO A 88 27.45 -9.38 -10.69
C PRO A 88 26.97 -8.71 -11.98
N LEU A 89 25.71 -8.92 -12.34
CA LEU A 89 25.01 -8.12 -13.35
C LEU A 89 23.74 -7.52 -12.73
N LEU A 90 23.90 -6.37 -12.06
CA LEU A 90 22.78 -5.66 -11.47
C LEU A 90 22.57 -4.33 -12.19
N LYS A 91 21.63 -4.30 -13.14
CA LYS A 91 20.97 -3.06 -13.52
C LYS A 91 19.61 -3.04 -12.84
N PHE A 92 19.46 -2.17 -11.85
CA PHE A 92 18.17 -1.87 -11.26
C PHE A 92 17.37 -1.02 -12.26
N PHE A 93 16.36 -1.62 -12.87
CA PHE A 93 15.38 -0.88 -13.64
C PHE A 93 14.11 -0.76 -12.80
N PHE A 94 13.89 0.42 -12.23
CA PHE A 94 12.59 0.80 -11.69
C PHE A 94 11.70 1.23 -12.85
N THR A 95 10.83 0.32 -13.28
CA THR A 95 9.79 0.63 -14.27
C THR A 95 8.48 0.83 -13.54
N LEU A 96 8.04 2.08 -13.39
CA LEU A 96 6.71 2.40 -12.90
C LEU A 96 5.71 2.33 -14.06
N ASN A 97 4.62 1.60 -13.85
CA ASN A 97 3.50 1.53 -14.77
C ASN A 97 2.54 2.72 -14.54
N SER A 98 1.82 3.14 -15.57
CA SER A 98 0.78 4.19 -15.49
C SER A 98 -0.25 3.93 -14.38
N ASN A 99 -0.62 2.68 -14.15
CA ASN A 99 -1.54 2.30 -13.07
C ASN A 99 -0.96 2.57 -11.67
N GLU A 100 0.35 2.40 -11.50
CA GLU A 100 1.03 2.65 -10.23
C GLU A 100 1.13 4.14 -9.96
N ILE A 101 1.40 4.94 -11.00
CA ILE A 101 1.37 6.40 -10.93
C ILE A 101 -0.03 6.90 -10.58
N LEU A 102 -1.07 6.33 -11.21
CA LEU A 102 -2.46 6.64 -10.89
C LEU A 102 -2.79 6.31 -9.43
N LEU A 103 -2.29 5.19 -8.92
CA LEU A 103 -2.48 4.80 -7.51
C LEU A 103 -1.79 5.78 -6.56
N VAL A 104 -0.57 6.22 -6.86
CA VAL A 104 0.13 7.27 -6.09
C VAL A 104 -0.68 8.56 -6.09
N LEU A 105 -1.20 8.98 -7.24
CA LEU A 105 -2.05 10.17 -7.36
C LEU A 105 -3.32 10.02 -6.52
N LEU A 106 -3.96 8.86 -6.56
CA LEU A 106 -5.14 8.58 -5.74
C LEU A 106 -4.81 8.67 -4.25
N CYS A 107 -3.67 8.12 -3.81
CA CYS A 107 -3.23 8.22 -2.42
C CYS A 107 -2.98 9.68 -2.02
N ALA A 108 -2.34 10.47 -2.88
CA ALA A 108 -2.15 11.90 -2.65
C ALA A 108 -3.49 12.64 -2.51
N LEU A 109 -4.47 12.30 -3.35
CA LEU A 109 -5.83 12.85 -3.24
C LEU A 109 -6.48 12.49 -1.90
N PHE A 110 -6.36 11.24 -1.44
CA PHE A 110 -6.86 10.85 -0.12
C PHE A 110 -6.24 11.68 1.00
N TYR A 111 -4.93 11.97 0.96
CA TYR A 111 -4.30 12.86 1.94
C TYR A 111 -4.85 14.29 1.88
N VAL A 112 -5.02 14.85 0.68
CA VAL A 112 -5.64 16.18 0.51
C VAL A 112 -7.04 16.21 1.09
N LEU A 113 -7.87 15.21 0.78
CA LEU A 113 -9.22 15.10 1.33
C LEU A 113 -9.21 15.02 2.86
N THR A 114 -8.30 14.24 3.46
CA THR A 114 -8.18 14.16 4.93
C THR A 114 -7.79 15.49 5.56
N ALA A 115 -6.93 16.28 4.90
CA ALA A 115 -6.56 17.62 5.36
C ALA A 115 -7.77 18.57 5.31
N ILE A 116 -8.56 18.52 4.23
CA ILE A 116 -9.80 19.29 4.09
C ILE A 116 -10.81 18.91 5.19
N MET A 117 -10.99 17.61 5.44
CA MET A 117 -11.89 17.12 6.50
C MET A 117 -11.44 17.56 7.89
N TYR A 118 -10.13 17.60 8.13
CA TYR A 118 -9.57 18.07 9.40
C TYR A 118 -9.88 19.56 9.63
N GLU A 119 -9.71 20.40 8.61
CA GLU A 119 -10.08 21.82 8.67
C GLU A 119 -11.60 22.00 8.82
N GLY A 120 -12.41 21.21 8.11
CA GLY A 120 -13.87 21.23 8.23
C GLY A 120 -14.34 20.92 9.65
N ARG A 121 -13.71 19.94 10.32
CA ARG A 121 -13.99 19.62 11.72
C ARG A 121 -13.63 20.79 12.66
N ARG A 122 -12.48 21.44 12.43
CA ARG A 122 -12.06 22.60 13.22
C ARG A 122 -13.06 23.75 13.11
N LEU A 123 -13.58 24.01 11.91
CA LEU A 123 -14.62 25.03 11.70
C LEU A 123 -15.92 24.67 12.44
N GLU A 124 -16.30 23.40 12.49
CA GLU A 124 -17.46 22.93 13.26
C GLU A 124 -17.27 23.11 14.77
N GLU A 125 -16.06 22.84 15.28
CA GLU A 125 -15.69 23.03 16.69
C GLU A 125 -15.68 24.52 17.07
N GLU A 126 -15.12 25.39 16.23
CA GLU A 126 -15.12 26.85 16.43
C GLU A 126 -16.55 27.40 16.46
N ASN A 127 -17.42 26.98 15.54
CA ASN A 127 -18.79 27.49 15.45
C ASN A 127 -19.69 27.05 16.62
N LYS A 128 -19.41 25.90 17.25
CA LYS A 128 -20.09 25.46 18.49
C LYS A 128 -19.70 26.28 19.72
N GLY A 129 -18.59 27.02 19.68
CA GLY A 129 -18.17 27.92 20.75
C GLY A 129 -18.86 29.29 20.74
N PHE A 130 -19.60 29.62 19.66
CA PHE A 130 -20.28 30.90 19.47
C PHE A 130 -21.80 30.86 19.73
N VAL A 131 -22.39 29.68 19.93
CA VAL A 131 -23.83 29.51 20.26
C VAL A 131 -24.01 29.12 21.71
#